data_AF-A0A1G3CLU6-F1
#
_entry.id   AF-A0A1G3CLU6-F1
#
_cell.length_a   1.000
_cell.length_b   1.000
_cell.length_c   1.000
_cell.angle_alpha   90.00
_cell.angle_beta   90.00
_cell.angle_gamma   90.00
#
_symmetry.space_group_name_H-M   'P 1'
#
loop_
_entity.id
_entity.type
_entity.pdbx_description
1 polymer ?
#
loop_
_entity_poly.entity_id
_entity_poly.type
_entity_poly.pdbx_seq_one_letter_code
_entity_poly.pdbx_strand_id
1 'polypeptide(L)' 'NEHFREIFDAYHKIDKEVYRVENNIEPRSDAALEELKKRRLVLKDELFKILRQSKP' A
#
# COMPACT_ATOMS: atom_id res chain seq x y z
N ASN A 1 -0.71 11.01 -16.02
CA ASN A 1 -0.93 9.68 -15.42
C ASN A 1 -1.67 9.84 -14.09
N GLU A 2 -2.95 10.19 -14.16
CA GLU A 2 -3.81 10.37 -12.96
C GLU A 2 -3.99 9.05 -12.22
N HIS A 3 -4.16 7.95 -12.96
CA HIS A 3 -4.23 6.60 -12.41
C HIS A 3 -3.01 6.22 -11.54
N PHE A 4 -1.78 6.54 -11.97
CA PHE A 4 -0.60 6.31 -11.15
C PHE A 4 -0.65 7.08 -9.82
N ARG A 5 -1.09 8.34 -9.86
CA ARG A 5 -1.17 9.19 -8.66
C ARG A 5 -2.17 8.62 -7.66
N GLU A 6 -3.34 8.17 -8.13
CA GLU A 6 -4.37 7.57 -7.29
C GLU A 6 -3.87 6.30 -6.58
N ILE A 7 -3.26 5.37 -7.32
CA ILE A 7 -2.73 4.13 -6.73
C ILE A 7 -1.56 4.45 -5.79
N PHE A 8 -0.70 5.41 -6.13
CA PHE A 8 0.40 5.83 -5.29
C PHE A 8 -0.07 6.44 -3.96
N ASP A 9 -1.07 7.33 -4.01
CA ASP A 9 -1.65 7.94 -2.81
C ASP A 9 -2.34 6.89 -1.92
N ALA A 10 -3.05 5.93 -2.53
CA ALA A 10 -3.64 4.81 -1.81
C ALA A 10 -2.56 3.94 -1.14
N TYR A 11 -1.50 3.60 -1.87
CA TYR A 11 -0.38 2.82 -1.34
C TYR A 11 0.27 3.53 -0.15
N HIS A 12 0.55 4.83 -0.29
CA HIS A 12 1.21 5.63 0.73
C HIS A 12 0.37 5.77 2.01
N LYS A 13 -0.96 5.82 1.89
CA LYS A 13 -1.87 5.80 3.04
C LYS A 13 -1.79 4.46 3.79
N ILE A 14 -1.89 3.34 3.08
CA ILE A 14 -1.84 2.00 3.70
C ILE A 14 -0.47 1.74 4.32
N ASP A 15 0.62 2.15 3.68
CA ASP A 15 1.97 1.97 4.23
C ASP A 15 2.16 2.72 5.56
N LYS A 16 1.62 3.95 5.67
CA LYS A 16 1.58 4.69 6.94
C LYS A 16 0.76 3.97 8.02
N GLU A 17 -0.38 3.39 7.66
CA GLU A 17 -1.20 2.61 8.61
C GLU A 17 -0.44 1.38 9.10
N VAL A 18 0.17 0.61 8.19
CA VAL A 18 1.00 -0.55 8.55
C VAL A 18 2.13 -0.14 9.49
N TYR A 19 2.86 0.93 9.18
CA TYR A 19 3.93 1.44 10.03
C TYR A 19 3.45 1.79 11.44
N ARG A 20 2.29 2.46 11.57
CA ARG A 20 1.72 2.81 12.88
C ARG A 20 1.34 1.59 13.70
N VAL A 21 0.76 0.57 13.06
CA VAL A 21 0.38 -0.68 13.73
C VAL A 21 1.64 -1.46 14.15
N GLU A 22 2.64 -1.58 13.27
CA GLU A 22 3.90 -2.29 13.56
C GLU A 22 4.71 -1.63 14.69
N ASN A 23 4.64 -0.30 14.82
CA ASN A 23 5.31 0.44 15.89
C ASN A 23 4.45 0.61 17.16
N ASN A 24 3.32 -0.12 17.28
CA ASN A 24 2.37 -0.04 18.40
C ASN A 24 1.84 1.39 18.67
N ILE A 25 1.89 2.28 17.67
CA ILE A 25 1.33 3.64 17.76
C ILE A 25 -0.20 3.56 17.72
N GLU A 26 -0.74 2.67 16.88
CA GLU A 26 -2.16 2.40 16.78
C GLU A 26 -2.37 0.88 16.91
N PRO A 27 -2.57 0.36 18.14
CA PRO A 27 -2.70 -1.08 18.34
C PRO A 27 -3.95 -1.60 17.63
N ARG A 28 -3.73 -2.53 16.69
CA ARG A 28 -4.77 -3.29 15.99
C ARG A 28 -4.50 -4.78 16.20
N SER A 29 -5.50 -5.61 15.93
CA SER A 29 -5.32 -7.06 15.95
C SER A 29 -4.36 -7.52 14.85
N ASP A 30 -3.69 -8.66 15.07
CA ASP A 30 -2.82 -9.28 14.06
C ASP A 30 -3.56 -9.54 12.74
N ALA A 31 -4.83 -9.94 12.83
CA ALA A 31 -5.69 -10.12 11.66
C ALA A 31 -5.87 -8.82 10.86
N ALA A 32 -6.06 -7.69 11.55
CA ALA A 32 -6.18 -6.38 10.90
C ALA A 32 -4.84 -5.95 10.26
N LEU A 33 -3.70 -6.23 10.90
CA LEU A 33 -2.38 -5.98 10.33
C LEU A 33 -2.13 -6.80 9.06
N GLU A 34 -2.51 -8.08 9.06
CA GLU A 34 -2.37 -8.94 7.88
C GLU A 34 -3.25 -8.49 6.72
N GLU A 35 -4.47 -8.02 6.98
CA GLU A 35 -5.31 -7.44 5.93
C GLU A 35 -4.70 -6.14 5.36
N LEU A 36 -4.09 -5.29 6.19
CA LEU A 36 -3.36 -4.11 5.71
C LEU A 36 -2.17 -4.48 4.83
N LYS A 37 -1.38 -5.49 5.23
CA LYS A 37 -0.24 -5.98 4.45
C LYS A 37 -0.66 -6.54 3.09
N LYS A 38 -1.76 -7.31 3.05
CA LYS A 38 -2.33 -7.82 1.77
C LYS A 38 -2.74 -6.68 0.85
N ARG A 39 -3.45 -5.67 1.37
CA ARG A 39 -3.84 -4.49 0.58
C ARG A 39 -2.62 -3.72 0.07
N ARG A 40 -1.59 -3.55 0.91
CA ARG A 40 -0.32 -2.94 0.52
C ARG A 40 0.34 -3.69 -0.64
N LEU A 41 0.33 -5.03 -0.60
CA LEU A 41 0.90 -5.88 -1.65
C LEU A 41 0.17 -5.68 -2.98
N VAL A 42 -1.17 -5.70 -2.98
CA VAL A 42 -1.98 -5.48 -4.19
C VAL A 42 -1.67 -4.14 -4.85
N LEU A 43 -1.62 -3.06 -4.07
CA LEU A 43 -1.30 -1.72 -4.59
C LEU A 43 0.13 -1.64 -5.13
N LYS A 44 1.09 -2.31 -4.49
CA LYS A 44 2.46 -2.41 -4.99
C LYS A 44 2.52 -3.13 -6.34
N ASP A 45 1.75 -4.20 -6.51
CA ASP A 45 1.68 -4.94 -7.77
C ASP A 45 1.06 -4.08 -8.89
N GLU A 46 0.04 -3.28 -8.57
CA GLU A 46 -0.56 -2.32 -9.51
C GLU A 46 0.43 -1.22 -9.92
N LEU A 47 1.14 -0.61 -8.95
CA LEU A 47 2.20 0.35 -9.23
C LEU A 47 3.27 -0.27 -10.14
N PHE A 48 3.69 -1.50 -9.85
CA PHE A 48 4.68 -2.20 -10.65
C PHE A 48 4.20 -2.45 -12.09
N LYS A 49 2.93 -2.83 -12.28
CA LYS A 49 2.33 -2.98 -13.62
C LYS A 49 2.35 -1.66 -14.40
N ILE A 50 1.98 -0.55 -13.78
CA ILE A 50 2.00 0.78 -14.42
C ILE A 50 3.43 1.15 -14.83
N LEU A 51 4.41 0.96 -13.94
CA LEU A 51 5.82 1.25 -14.23
C LEU A 51 6.37 0.36 -15.36
N ARG A 52 5.99 -0.92 -15.39
CA ARG A 52 6.36 -1.87 -16.45
C ARG A 52 5.81 -1.45 -17.81
N GLN A 53 4.57 -0.96 -17.85
CA GLN A 53 3.91 -0.48 -19.08
C GLN A 53 4.46 0.87 -19.54
N SER A 54 5.00 1.66 -18.61
CA SER A 54 5.63 2.96 -18.89
C SER A 54 7.08 2.85 -19.39
N LYS A 55 7.62 1.64 -19.62
CA LYS A 55 8.94 1.50 -20.24
C LYS A 55 8.89 2.01 -21.70
N PRO A 56 9.88 2.82 -22.14
CA PRO A 56 10.01 3.22 -23.53
C PRO A 56 10.33 2.04 -24.46
#